data_AF-A0A3L6TQQ4-F1
#
_entry.id   AF-A0A3L6TQQ4-F1
#
_cell.length_a   1.000
_cell.length_b   1.000
_cell.length_c   1.000
_cell.angle_alpha   90.00
_cell.angle_beta   90.00
_cell.angle_gamma   90.00
#
_symmetry.space_group_name_H-M   'P 1'
#
loop_
_entity.id
_entity.type
_entity.pdbx_description
1 polymer ?
#
loop_
_entity_poly.entity_id
_entity_poly.type
_entity_poly.pdbx_seq_one_letter_code
_entity_poly.pdbx_strand_id
1 'polypeptide(L)'
;MNQGKTKAAETLRRLLYEKEASKEARKTLLPQNIASMCIHGEHTESELKWNVMMSDLHDKGLVSKLRNCIAVCDMSHSMKGMLMEVCTALSVLISEISGEPWDHKVITFNENPKIHTVPGKTLREKLKFLQGLQNDTDRCINFRAVFNCILDMAKKLQLPEEKIIKKKFVFTDKEFKDASKNPWLQDYRASCRNFMEARYGNVMPQVVFWNLQGSRALTTINGGVMILKGFSNNLLKLFLERGGVIHAKNEMASDLGGEAY
;
A
#
# COMPACT_ATOMS: atom_id res chain seq x y z
N MET A 1 -29.63 49.72 5.84
CA MET A 1 -28.69 49.07 4.90
C MET A 1 -27.60 48.18 5.53
N ASN A 2 -27.48 48.07 6.86
CA ASN A 2 -26.34 47.36 7.49
C ASN A 2 -26.57 45.87 7.83
N GLN A 3 -27.80 45.37 7.87
CA GLN A 3 -28.08 43.98 8.27
C GLN A 3 -27.73 42.92 7.19
N GLY A 4 -27.76 43.30 5.90
CA GLY A 4 -27.45 42.38 4.80
C GLY A 4 -25.97 42.02 4.68
N LYS A 5 -25.07 42.93 5.07
CA LYS A 5 -23.61 42.70 5.02
C LYS A 5 -23.13 41.76 6.13
N THR A 6 -23.74 41.81 7.31
CA THR A 6 -23.38 40.95 8.46
C THR A 6 -23.76 39.50 8.23
N LYS A 7 -24.95 39.24 7.67
CA LYS A 7 -25.45 37.88 7.40
C LYS A 7 -24.65 37.15 6.32
N ALA A 8 -24.20 37.88 5.30
CA ALA A 8 -23.32 37.33 4.26
C ALA A 8 -21.94 36.96 4.81
N ALA A 9 -21.37 37.79 5.69
CA ALA A 9 -20.06 37.52 6.32
C ALA A 9 -20.09 36.30 7.26
N GLU A 10 -21.17 36.13 8.03
CA GLU A 10 -21.37 34.94 8.87
C GLU A 10 -21.54 33.65 8.06
N THR A 11 -22.29 33.72 6.95
CA THR A 11 -22.46 32.59 6.04
C THR A 11 -21.12 32.17 5.41
N LEU A 12 -20.30 33.15 4.99
CA LEU A 12 -18.99 32.88 4.42
C LEU A 12 -18.03 32.23 5.43
N ARG A 13 -18.03 32.70 6.69
CA ARG A 13 -17.23 32.12 7.78
C ARG A 13 -17.63 30.68 8.08
N ARG A 14 -18.93 30.40 8.09
CA ARG A 14 -19.44 29.04 8.30
C ARG A 14 -19.04 28.10 7.16
N LEU A 15 -19.16 28.54 5.92
CA LEU A 15 -18.72 27.75 4.75
C LEU A 15 -17.21 27.50 4.76
N LEU A 16 -16.40 28.48 5.17
CA LEU A 16 -14.96 28.31 5.32
C LEU A 16 -14.62 27.30 6.42
N TYR A 17 -15.28 27.39 7.58
CA TYR A 17 -15.11 26.44 8.68
C TYR A 17 -15.53 25.02 8.29
N GLU A 18 -16.67 24.84 7.63
CA GLU A 18 -17.14 23.54 7.14
C GLU A 18 -16.18 22.96 6.09
N LYS A 19 -15.61 23.82 5.23
CA LYS A 19 -14.63 23.42 4.21
C LYS A 19 -13.28 23.04 4.86
N GLU A 20 -12.85 23.75 5.88
CA GLU A 20 -11.64 23.43 6.67
C GLU A 20 -11.82 22.14 7.48
N ALA A 21 -12.94 21.97 8.18
CA ALA A 21 -13.29 20.75 8.89
C ALA A 21 -13.39 19.55 7.93
N SER A 22 -13.98 19.72 6.74
CA SER A 22 -14.02 18.69 5.69
C SER A 22 -12.62 18.38 5.15
N LYS A 23 -11.75 19.38 5.00
CA LYS A 23 -10.37 19.20 4.54
C LYS A 23 -9.53 18.47 5.59
N GLU A 24 -9.71 18.80 6.86
CA GLU A 24 -9.02 18.16 7.99
C GLU A 24 -9.51 16.72 8.18
N ALA A 25 -10.83 16.48 8.16
CA ALA A 25 -11.40 15.13 8.16
C ALA A 25 -10.88 14.28 6.98
N ARG A 26 -10.75 14.86 5.78
CA ARG A 26 -10.15 14.17 4.62
C ARG A 26 -8.65 13.91 4.75
N LYS A 27 -7.91 14.72 5.52
CA LYS A 27 -6.52 14.38 5.89
C LYS A 27 -6.51 13.24 6.90
N THR A 28 -7.47 13.19 7.81
CA THR A 28 -7.55 12.13 8.82
C THR A 28 -7.97 10.77 8.27
N LEU A 29 -8.55 10.71 7.06
CA LEU A 29 -8.99 9.46 6.42
C LEU A 29 -7.88 8.72 5.64
N LEU A 30 -6.61 9.10 5.76
CA LEU A 30 -5.52 8.34 5.13
C LEU A 30 -5.11 7.15 5.99
N PRO A 31 -4.78 5.98 5.40
CA PRO A 31 -4.50 4.75 6.13
C PRO A 31 -3.48 4.91 7.28
N GLN A 32 -2.36 5.57 7.01
CA GLN A 32 -1.29 5.81 7.97
C GLN A 32 -1.70 6.75 9.10
N ASN A 33 -2.55 7.75 8.83
CA ASN A 33 -3.02 8.68 9.88
C ASN A 33 -3.99 7.95 10.81
N ILE A 34 -4.88 7.12 10.26
CA ILE A 34 -5.80 6.27 11.03
C ILE A 34 -5.01 5.23 11.84
N ALA A 35 -4.00 4.59 11.24
CA ALA A 35 -3.15 3.63 11.93
C ALA A 35 -2.35 4.31 13.06
N SER A 36 -1.83 5.51 12.83
CA SER A 36 -1.14 6.30 13.86
C SER A 36 -2.08 6.59 15.04
N MET A 37 -3.30 7.06 14.79
CA MET A 37 -4.32 7.22 15.83
C MET A 37 -4.55 5.92 16.62
N CYS A 38 -4.71 4.80 15.92
CA CYS A 38 -4.93 3.50 16.54
C CYS A 38 -3.74 3.09 17.42
N ILE A 39 -2.51 3.29 16.95
CA ILE A 39 -1.27 2.94 17.66
C ILE A 39 -1.12 3.79 18.92
N HIS A 40 -1.49 5.07 18.87
CA HIS A 40 -1.37 6.01 19.98
C HIS A 40 -2.56 6.01 20.95
N GLY A 41 -3.51 5.07 20.80
CA GLY A 41 -4.52 4.79 21.82
C GLY A 41 -5.96 5.16 21.45
N GLU A 42 -6.18 5.84 20.33
CA GLU A 42 -7.50 6.28 19.86
C GLU A 42 -8.25 5.13 19.15
N HIS A 43 -8.31 3.96 19.79
CA HIS A 43 -8.75 2.72 19.16
C HIS A 43 -10.17 2.80 18.57
N THR A 44 -11.15 3.26 19.33
CA THR A 44 -12.55 3.35 18.86
C THR A 44 -12.70 4.31 17.68
N GLU A 45 -12.07 5.48 17.75
CA GLU A 45 -12.18 6.49 16.69
C GLU A 45 -11.44 6.04 15.42
N SER A 46 -10.25 5.46 15.57
CA SER A 46 -9.49 4.92 14.45
C SER A 46 -10.23 3.77 13.75
N GLU A 47 -10.90 2.88 14.48
CA GLU A 47 -11.70 1.79 13.92
C GLU A 47 -12.85 2.35 13.07
N LEU A 48 -13.58 3.34 13.59
CA LEU A 48 -14.66 4.00 12.85
C LEU A 48 -14.13 4.67 11.57
N LYS A 49 -13.02 5.42 11.67
CA LYS A 49 -12.41 6.08 10.51
C LYS A 49 -11.89 5.08 9.48
N TRP A 50 -11.34 3.95 9.91
CA TRP A 50 -10.91 2.87 9.02
C TRP A 50 -12.08 2.30 8.24
N ASN A 51 -13.19 1.99 8.91
CA ASN A 51 -14.39 1.49 8.27
C ASN A 51 -14.98 2.48 7.26
N VAL A 52 -15.00 3.78 7.60
CA VAL A 52 -15.43 4.85 6.68
C VAL A 52 -14.52 4.92 5.46
N MET A 53 -13.19 4.89 5.65
CA MET A 53 -12.23 4.88 4.54
C MET A 53 -12.43 3.65 3.64
N MET A 54 -12.62 2.46 4.23
CA MET A 54 -12.86 1.22 3.48
C MET A 54 -14.16 1.28 2.66
N SER A 55 -15.23 1.86 3.22
CA SER A 55 -16.48 2.11 2.49
C SER A 55 -16.26 3.06 1.31
N ASP A 56 -15.54 4.17 1.52
CA ASP A 56 -15.24 5.14 0.46
C ASP A 56 -14.41 4.52 -0.68
N LEU A 57 -13.43 3.66 -0.35
CA LEU A 57 -12.66 2.91 -1.35
C LEU A 57 -13.54 1.92 -2.13
N HIS A 58 -14.52 1.31 -1.47
CA HIS A 58 -15.48 0.41 -2.11
C HIS A 58 -16.39 1.19 -3.07
N ASP A 59 -16.99 2.28 -2.61
CA ASP A 59 -17.92 3.11 -3.39
C ASP A 59 -17.26 3.74 -4.61
N LYS A 60 -15.97 4.09 -4.50
CA LYS A 60 -15.16 4.57 -5.64
C LYS A 60 -14.69 3.46 -6.59
N GLY A 61 -15.05 2.20 -6.32
CA GLY A 61 -14.64 1.05 -7.13
C GLY A 61 -13.13 0.79 -7.10
N LEU A 62 -12.42 1.22 -6.05
CA LEU A 62 -10.97 1.04 -5.93
C LEU A 62 -10.62 -0.34 -5.39
N VAL A 63 -11.50 -0.93 -4.58
CA VAL A 63 -11.37 -2.32 -4.10
C VAL A 63 -11.23 -3.29 -5.27
N SER A 64 -12.05 -3.15 -6.31
CA SER A 64 -11.99 -4.03 -7.50
C SER A 64 -10.67 -3.89 -8.27
N LYS A 65 -10.07 -2.69 -8.31
CA LYS A 65 -8.78 -2.43 -8.97
C LYS A 65 -7.58 -3.02 -8.22
N LEU A 66 -7.73 -3.21 -6.91
CA LEU A 66 -6.69 -3.74 -6.02
C LEU A 66 -6.93 -5.21 -5.61
N ARG A 67 -7.90 -5.89 -6.24
CA ARG A 67 -8.07 -7.35 -6.09
C ARG A 67 -6.83 -8.10 -6.57
N ASN A 68 -6.61 -9.28 -5.96
CA ASN A 68 -5.46 -10.13 -6.23
C ASN A 68 -4.12 -9.39 -6.09
N CYS A 69 -4.02 -8.53 -5.08
CA CYS A 69 -2.76 -7.93 -4.70
C CYS A 69 -2.22 -8.61 -3.44
N ILE A 70 -0.95 -8.39 -3.14
CA ILE A 70 -0.39 -8.81 -1.85
C ILE A 70 0.67 -7.82 -1.41
N ALA A 71 0.67 -7.50 -0.12
CA ALA A 71 1.72 -6.69 0.47
C ALA A 71 2.91 -7.57 0.85
N VAL A 72 4.11 -7.08 0.57
CA VAL A 72 5.37 -7.56 1.09
C VAL A 72 5.88 -6.52 2.08
N CYS A 73 5.92 -6.91 3.34
CA CYS A 73 6.01 -6.00 4.47
C CYS A 73 7.42 -5.99 5.03
N ASP A 74 8.12 -4.86 4.92
CA ASP A 74 9.35 -4.61 5.67
C ASP A 74 9.01 -4.25 7.12
N MET A 75 9.37 -5.18 8.01
CA MET A 75 9.21 -5.07 9.46
C MET A 75 10.59 -5.08 10.15
N SER A 76 11.64 -4.66 9.46
CA SER A 76 12.96 -4.49 10.09
C SER A 76 12.97 -3.34 11.10
N HIS A 77 13.96 -3.28 11.99
CA HIS A 77 14.05 -2.22 13.00
C HIS A 77 14.37 -0.84 12.40
N SER A 78 14.84 -0.76 11.16
CA SER A 78 14.99 0.52 10.45
C SER A 78 13.64 1.14 10.11
N MET A 79 12.60 0.31 9.95
CA MET A 79 11.20 0.73 9.86
C MET A 79 10.72 1.15 11.26
N LYS A 80 10.81 2.45 11.57
CA LYS A 80 10.39 3.04 12.84
C LYS A 80 9.55 4.30 12.66
N GLY A 81 8.76 4.64 13.68
CA GLY A 81 7.87 5.80 13.66
C GLY A 81 6.96 5.79 12.42
N MET A 82 6.90 6.91 11.70
CA MET A 82 6.07 7.06 10.50
C MET A 82 6.29 5.96 9.45
N LEU A 83 7.51 5.46 9.25
CA LEU A 83 7.77 4.43 8.25
C LEU A 83 7.09 3.10 8.60
N MET A 84 7.15 2.71 9.88
CA MET A 84 6.46 1.54 10.39
C MET A 84 4.93 1.72 10.30
N GLU A 85 4.42 2.88 10.68
CA GLU A 85 2.99 3.21 10.62
C GLU A 85 2.45 3.14 9.19
N VAL A 86 3.17 3.72 8.22
CA VAL A 86 2.81 3.66 6.80
C VAL A 86 2.87 2.23 6.27
N CYS A 87 3.97 1.50 6.53
CA CYS A 87 4.13 0.13 6.06
C CYS A 87 3.03 -0.79 6.59
N THR A 88 2.77 -0.74 7.90
CA THR A 88 1.73 -1.56 8.55
C THR A 88 0.34 -1.19 8.04
N ALA A 89 0.01 0.10 7.97
CA ALA A 89 -1.29 0.56 7.48
C ALA A 89 -1.57 0.11 6.05
N LEU A 90 -0.63 0.31 5.12
CA LEU A 90 -0.81 -0.09 3.73
C LEU A 90 -0.87 -1.61 3.59
N SER A 91 -0.11 -2.34 4.40
CA SER A 91 -0.14 -3.80 4.39
C SER A 91 -1.49 -4.36 4.87
N VAL A 92 -2.05 -3.80 5.94
CA VAL A 92 -3.41 -4.16 6.40
C VAL A 92 -4.43 -3.82 5.31
N LEU A 93 -4.37 -2.61 4.75
CA LEU A 93 -5.27 -2.17 3.69
C LEU A 93 -5.26 -3.13 2.48
N ILE A 94 -4.08 -3.43 1.94
CA ILE A 94 -3.95 -4.37 0.81
C ILE A 94 -4.52 -5.74 1.20
N SER A 95 -4.22 -6.22 2.41
CA SER A 95 -4.72 -7.52 2.86
C SER A 95 -6.26 -7.57 2.92
N GLU A 96 -6.94 -6.48 3.30
CA GLU A 96 -8.40 -6.46 3.41
C GLU A 96 -9.11 -6.36 2.05
N ILE A 97 -8.51 -5.67 1.07
CA ILE A 97 -9.13 -5.43 -0.24
C ILE A 97 -8.78 -6.49 -1.30
N SER A 98 -7.78 -7.34 -1.05
CA SER A 98 -7.25 -8.27 -2.07
C SER A 98 -8.25 -9.38 -2.45
N GLY A 99 -9.20 -9.70 -1.57
CA GLY A 99 -10.22 -10.72 -1.78
C GLY A 99 -9.68 -12.15 -1.79
N GLU A 100 -10.56 -13.13 -1.58
CA GLU A 100 -10.19 -14.54 -1.54
C GLU A 100 -9.51 -15.00 -2.85
N PRO A 101 -8.44 -15.84 -2.76
CA PRO A 101 -7.89 -16.48 -1.56
C PRO A 101 -6.75 -15.67 -0.90
N TRP A 102 -6.56 -14.40 -1.26
CA TRP A 102 -5.42 -13.58 -0.82
C TRP A 102 -5.79 -12.57 0.27
N ASP A 103 -7.07 -12.49 0.60
CA ASP A 103 -7.59 -11.68 1.68
C ASP A 103 -6.95 -12.06 3.01
N HIS A 104 -6.68 -11.01 3.80
CA HIS A 104 -5.99 -11.09 5.08
C HIS A 104 -4.62 -11.77 4.99
N LYS A 105 -3.96 -11.76 3.82
CA LYS A 105 -2.60 -12.30 3.67
C LYS A 105 -1.57 -11.22 3.38
N VAL A 106 -0.38 -11.43 3.95
CA VAL A 106 0.81 -10.62 3.71
C VAL A 106 2.03 -11.53 3.56
N ILE A 107 3.09 -11.01 2.96
CA ILE A 107 4.40 -11.69 2.87
C ILE A 107 5.43 -10.89 3.67
N THR A 108 6.29 -11.57 4.43
CA THR A 108 7.40 -10.90 5.13
C THR A 108 8.52 -10.52 4.15
N PHE A 109 9.09 -9.32 4.31
CA PHE A 109 10.31 -8.91 3.61
C PHE A 109 11.54 -9.50 4.31
N ASN A 110 12.11 -10.58 3.77
CA ASN A 110 13.37 -11.18 4.23
C ASN A 110 13.89 -12.19 3.18
N GLU A 111 14.95 -12.93 3.50
CA GLU A 111 15.53 -13.92 2.59
C GLU A 111 14.70 -15.21 2.48
N ASN A 112 13.90 -15.48 3.50
CA ASN A 112 13.03 -16.65 3.64
C ASN A 112 11.56 -16.22 3.84
N PRO A 113 10.96 -15.55 2.83
CA PRO A 113 9.63 -14.95 2.96
C PRO A 113 8.58 -16.01 3.25
N LYS A 114 7.62 -15.65 4.10
CA LYS A 114 6.46 -16.49 4.42
C LYS A 114 5.17 -15.73 4.22
N ILE A 115 4.14 -16.44 3.76
CA ILE A 115 2.78 -15.90 3.76
C ILE A 115 2.22 -16.04 5.18
N HIS A 116 1.84 -14.91 5.77
CA HIS A 116 1.14 -14.85 7.04
C HIS A 116 -0.32 -14.49 6.79
N THR A 117 -1.22 -15.14 7.53
CA THR A 117 -2.62 -14.70 7.61
C THR A 117 -2.74 -13.74 8.79
N VAL A 118 -3.13 -12.50 8.51
CA VAL A 118 -3.34 -11.45 9.51
C VAL A 118 -4.59 -11.79 10.32
N PRO A 119 -4.46 -12.09 11.62
CA PRO A 119 -5.60 -12.42 12.48
C PRO A 119 -6.28 -11.15 13.01
N GLY A 120 -7.46 -11.34 13.59
CA GLY A 120 -8.17 -10.30 14.32
C GLY A 120 -9.30 -9.64 13.53
N LYS A 121 -10.23 -9.06 14.28
CA LYS A 121 -11.40 -8.36 13.73
C LYS A 121 -11.18 -6.86 13.67
N THR A 122 -10.44 -6.34 14.66
CA THR A 122 -10.17 -4.90 14.80
C THR A 122 -8.91 -4.48 14.06
N LEU A 123 -8.85 -3.21 13.66
CA LEU A 123 -7.65 -2.58 13.11
C LEU A 123 -6.47 -2.73 14.08
N ARG A 124 -6.71 -2.56 15.38
CA ARG A 124 -5.69 -2.67 16.42
C ARG A 124 -5.01 -4.04 16.44
N GLU A 125 -5.79 -5.12 16.39
CA GLU A 125 -5.26 -6.49 16.38
C GLU A 125 -4.40 -6.74 15.14
N LYS A 126 -4.88 -6.30 13.96
CA LYS A 126 -4.19 -6.46 12.68
C LYS A 126 -2.86 -5.69 12.66
N LEU A 127 -2.87 -4.43 13.11
CA LEU A 127 -1.65 -3.61 13.20
C LEU A 127 -0.65 -4.21 14.20
N LYS A 128 -1.10 -4.61 15.39
CA LYS A 128 -0.24 -5.25 16.40
C LYS A 128 0.36 -6.55 15.90
N PHE A 129 -0.40 -7.36 15.17
CA PHE A 129 0.11 -8.59 14.58
C PHE A 129 1.28 -8.30 13.64
N LEU A 130 1.12 -7.35 12.71
CA LEU A 130 2.19 -6.99 11.78
C LEU A 130 3.42 -6.42 12.49
N GLN A 131 3.22 -5.55 13.49
CA GLN A 131 4.32 -5.04 14.32
C GLN A 131 5.04 -6.17 15.07
N GLY A 132 4.32 -7.21 15.50
CA GLY A 132 4.88 -8.41 16.12
C GLY A 132 5.69 -9.30 15.18
N LEU A 133 5.62 -9.09 13.86
CA LEU A 133 6.50 -9.74 12.88
C LEU A 133 7.87 -9.06 12.78
N GLN A 134 8.13 -8.02 13.59
CA GLN A 134 9.38 -7.28 13.57
C GLN A 134 10.58 -8.19 13.82
N ASN A 135 11.55 -8.14 12.90
CA ASN A 135 12.73 -8.99 12.93
C ASN A 135 13.87 -8.37 12.12
N ASP A 136 15.11 -8.58 12.56
CA ASP A 136 16.34 -8.05 11.94
C ASP A 136 17.29 -9.11 11.40
N THR A 137 16.89 -10.39 11.39
CA THR A 137 17.79 -11.47 10.94
C THR A 137 18.26 -11.29 9.49
N ASP A 138 17.42 -10.68 8.64
CA ASP A 138 17.68 -10.51 7.21
C ASP A 138 17.41 -9.05 6.81
N ARG A 139 18.40 -8.40 6.16
CA ARG A 139 18.29 -6.99 5.70
C ARG A 139 17.97 -6.86 4.21
N CYS A 140 17.73 -7.97 3.52
CA CYS A 140 17.44 -8.01 2.09
C CYS A 140 16.26 -8.95 1.81
N ILE A 141 15.66 -8.79 0.63
CA ILE A 141 14.54 -9.58 0.14
C ILE A 141 15.01 -10.55 -0.94
N ASN A 142 14.56 -11.80 -0.83
CA ASN A 142 14.70 -12.79 -1.88
C ASN A 142 13.45 -12.79 -2.77
N PHE A 143 13.50 -12.04 -3.87
CA PHE A 143 12.35 -11.90 -4.77
C PHE A 143 11.91 -13.23 -5.35
N ARG A 144 12.84 -14.09 -5.76
CA ARG A 144 12.51 -15.43 -6.26
C ARG A 144 11.70 -16.23 -5.24
N ALA A 145 12.06 -16.18 -3.96
CA ALA A 145 11.30 -16.86 -2.91
C ALA A 145 9.89 -16.26 -2.73
N VAL A 146 9.74 -14.94 -2.82
CA VAL A 146 8.40 -14.29 -2.80
C VAL A 146 7.52 -14.77 -3.96
N PHE A 147 8.07 -14.87 -5.17
CA PHE A 147 7.35 -15.44 -6.32
C PHE A 147 6.95 -16.89 -6.07
N ASN A 148 7.84 -17.70 -5.49
CA ASN A 148 7.54 -19.09 -5.16
C ASN A 148 6.42 -19.21 -4.12
N CYS A 149 6.37 -18.36 -3.08
CA CYS A 149 5.26 -18.38 -2.12
C CYS A 149 3.89 -18.26 -2.78
N ILE A 150 3.78 -17.34 -3.76
CA ILE A 150 2.54 -17.13 -4.53
C ILE A 150 2.26 -18.35 -5.40
N LEU A 151 3.27 -18.84 -6.11
CA LEU A 151 3.14 -19.97 -7.02
C LEU A 151 2.73 -21.26 -6.29
N ASP A 152 3.35 -21.54 -5.14
CA ASP A 152 3.07 -22.72 -4.33
C ASP A 152 1.64 -22.68 -3.79
N MET A 153 1.17 -21.52 -3.34
CA MET A 153 -0.22 -21.35 -2.92
C MET A 153 -1.19 -21.52 -4.09
N ALA A 154 -0.89 -20.94 -5.26
CA ALA A 154 -1.71 -21.07 -6.45
C ALA A 154 -1.82 -22.53 -6.93
N LYS A 155 -0.71 -23.29 -6.87
CA LYS A 155 -0.69 -24.73 -7.17
C LYS A 155 -1.49 -25.53 -6.14
N LYS A 156 -1.26 -25.27 -4.85
CA LYS A 156 -1.94 -25.96 -3.74
C LYS A 156 -3.46 -25.80 -3.81
N LEU A 157 -3.93 -24.61 -4.15
CA LEU A 157 -5.36 -24.29 -4.24
C LEU A 157 -5.94 -24.48 -5.65
N GLN A 158 -5.12 -24.90 -6.63
CA GLN A 158 -5.52 -25.06 -8.03
C GLN A 158 -6.25 -23.82 -8.57
N LEU A 159 -5.66 -22.64 -8.34
CA LEU A 159 -6.32 -21.38 -8.68
C LEU A 159 -6.41 -21.21 -10.19
N PRO A 160 -7.53 -20.69 -10.72
CA PRO A 160 -7.58 -20.25 -12.10
C PRO A 160 -6.71 -18.99 -12.26
N GLU A 161 -6.21 -18.74 -13.48
CA GLU A 161 -5.28 -17.64 -13.78
C GLU A 161 -5.82 -16.28 -13.30
N GLU A 162 -7.14 -16.06 -13.38
CA GLU A 162 -7.78 -14.80 -12.99
C GLU A 162 -7.72 -14.53 -11.48
N LYS A 163 -7.51 -15.57 -10.66
CA LYS A 163 -7.38 -15.46 -9.20
C LYS A 163 -5.92 -15.39 -8.73
N ILE A 164 -4.94 -15.50 -9.62
CA ILE A 164 -3.53 -15.36 -9.23
C ILE A 164 -3.22 -13.90 -8.93
N ILE A 165 -2.28 -13.67 -7.99
CA ILE A 165 -1.77 -12.33 -7.68
C ILE A 165 -1.34 -11.63 -8.97
N LYS A 166 -1.80 -10.40 -9.16
CA LYS A 166 -1.42 -9.55 -10.31
C LYS A 166 -0.31 -8.58 -9.95
N LYS A 167 -0.30 -8.09 -8.70
CA LYS A 167 0.70 -7.13 -8.20
C LYS A 167 1.13 -7.45 -6.78
N LYS A 168 2.43 -7.32 -6.54
CA LYS A 168 3.03 -7.31 -5.21
C LYS A 168 3.41 -5.89 -4.86
N PHE A 169 2.99 -5.40 -3.71
CA PHE A 169 3.40 -4.09 -3.18
C PHE A 169 4.47 -4.31 -2.12
N VAL A 170 5.70 -3.90 -2.39
CA VAL A 170 6.80 -3.97 -1.42
C VAL A 170 6.92 -2.60 -0.76
N PHE A 171 6.76 -2.53 0.55
CA PHE A 171 6.93 -1.29 1.32
C PHE A 171 8.18 -1.42 2.18
N THR A 172 9.16 -0.54 1.99
CA THR A 172 10.47 -0.59 2.67
C THR A 172 11.10 0.80 2.74
N ASP A 173 12.16 0.95 3.52
CA ASP A 173 13.02 2.14 3.55
C ASP A 173 14.29 1.99 2.70
N LYS A 174 14.43 0.87 1.98
CA LYS A 174 15.65 0.51 1.24
C LYS A 174 15.59 0.87 -0.23
N GLU A 175 16.76 1.15 -0.79
CA GLU A 175 16.93 1.21 -2.25
C GLU A 175 16.75 -0.18 -2.86
N PHE A 176 16.10 -0.24 -4.03
CA PHE A 176 15.76 -1.52 -4.69
C PHE A 176 16.98 -2.42 -4.90
N LYS A 177 18.10 -1.83 -5.32
CA LYS A 177 19.34 -2.58 -5.61
C LYS A 177 19.92 -3.19 -4.33
N ASP A 178 19.92 -2.44 -3.24
CA ASP A 178 20.52 -2.85 -1.96
C ASP A 178 19.59 -3.79 -1.17
N ALA A 179 18.27 -3.64 -1.38
CA ALA A 179 17.26 -4.55 -0.87
C ALA A 179 17.32 -5.92 -1.54
N SER A 180 17.74 -6.03 -2.79
CA SER A 180 17.67 -7.27 -3.56
C SER A 180 18.81 -8.24 -3.18
N LYS A 181 18.48 -9.43 -2.68
CA LYS A 181 19.49 -10.48 -2.37
C LYS A 181 20.31 -10.87 -3.60
N ASN A 182 19.65 -11.03 -4.74
CA ASN A 182 20.25 -11.42 -6.01
C ASN A 182 20.00 -10.36 -7.08
N PRO A 183 20.76 -10.36 -8.19
CA PRO A 183 20.44 -9.52 -9.35
C PRO A 183 19.01 -9.76 -9.85
N TRP A 184 18.18 -8.71 -9.86
CA TRP A 184 16.75 -8.78 -10.17
C TRP A 184 16.43 -9.58 -11.44
N LEU A 185 17.14 -9.35 -12.55
CA LEU A 185 16.86 -10.04 -13.82
C LEU A 185 17.08 -11.56 -13.73
N GLN A 186 17.97 -12.03 -12.87
CA GLN A 186 18.19 -13.46 -12.64
C GLN A 186 17.00 -14.07 -11.91
N ASP A 187 16.58 -13.45 -10.81
CA ASP A 187 15.41 -13.88 -10.02
C ASP A 187 14.13 -13.82 -10.85
N TYR A 188 13.94 -12.75 -11.62
CA TYR A 188 12.79 -12.59 -12.52
C TYR A 188 12.74 -13.69 -13.58
N ARG A 189 13.84 -13.93 -14.31
CA ARG A 189 13.90 -14.98 -15.34
C ARG A 189 13.66 -16.38 -14.77
N ALA A 190 14.22 -16.67 -13.59
CA ALA A 190 13.98 -17.93 -12.90
C ALA A 190 12.50 -18.08 -12.50
N SER A 191 11.90 -17.02 -11.97
CA SER A 191 10.49 -17.01 -11.60
C SER A 191 9.57 -17.16 -12.81
N CYS A 192 9.87 -16.52 -13.95
CA CYS A 192 9.12 -16.73 -15.19
C CYS A 192 9.14 -18.20 -15.63
N ARG A 193 10.29 -18.87 -15.57
CA ARG A 193 10.37 -20.32 -15.88
C ARG A 193 9.48 -21.15 -14.96
N ASN A 194 9.56 -20.92 -13.65
CA ASN A 194 8.72 -21.61 -12.67
C ASN A 194 7.21 -21.41 -12.96
N PHE A 195 6.79 -20.18 -13.29
CA PHE A 195 5.39 -19.87 -13.63
C PHE A 195 4.96 -20.54 -14.95
N MET A 196 5.82 -20.55 -15.98
CA MET A 196 5.54 -21.24 -17.25
C MET A 196 5.37 -22.75 -17.04
N GLU A 197 6.29 -23.39 -16.32
CA GLU A 197 6.24 -24.83 -16.01
C GLU A 197 4.98 -25.20 -15.20
N ALA A 198 4.50 -24.28 -14.35
CA ALA A 198 3.28 -24.44 -13.57
C ALA A 198 1.99 -24.09 -14.32
N ARG A 199 2.06 -23.79 -15.63
CA ARG A 199 0.91 -23.37 -16.47
C ARG A 199 0.26 -22.04 -16.03
N TYR A 200 1.06 -21.14 -15.47
CA TYR A 200 0.65 -19.77 -15.10
C TYR A 200 1.52 -18.71 -15.79
N GLY A 201 2.15 -19.06 -16.93
CA GLY A 201 3.08 -18.18 -17.64
C GLY A 201 2.47 -16.86 -18.13
N ASN A 202 1.16 -16.80 -18.32
CA ASN A 202 0.44 -15.61 -18.80
C ASN A 202 0.13 -14.60 -17.69
N VAL A 203 0.22 -15.01 -16.42
CA VAL A 203 -0.18 -14.20 -15.25
C VAL A 203 0.98 -13.94 -14.29
N MET A 204 2.13 -13.57 -14.85
CA MET A 204 3.32 -13.23 -14.07
C MET A 204 3.07 -11.96 -13.24
N PRO A 205 3.14 -12.01 -11.88
CA PRO A 205 2.78 -10.85 -11.09
C PRO A 205 3.84 -9.75 -11.12
N GLN A 206 3.40 -8.50 -11.29
CA GLN A 206 4.23 -7.31 -11.26
C GLN A 206 4.74 -6.99 -9.86
N VAL A 207 5.81 -6.18 -9.76
CA VAL A 207 6.31 -5.64 -8.50
C VAL A 207 6.15 -4.13 -8.51
N VAL A 208 5.48 -3.60 -7.49
CA VAL A 208 5.52 -2.18 -7.15
C VAL A 208 6.37 -2.07 -5.89
N PHE A 209 7.60 -1.62 -6.05
CA PHE A 209 8.56 -1.46 -4.97
C PHE A 209 8.56 -0.01 -4.50
N TRP A 210 8.11 0.23 -3.28
CA TRP A 210 7.98 1.56 -2.71
C TRP A 210 9.00 1.77 -1.59
N ASN A 211 10.06 2.48 -1.91
CA ASN A 211 10.97 3.06 -0.92
C ASN A 211 10.28 4.29 -0.30
N LEU A 212 9.88 4.20 0.95
CA LEU A 212 9.18 5.25 1.68
C LEU A 212 10.08 6.43 2.07
N GLN A 213 11.41 6.32 1.87
CA GLN A 213 12.38 7.37 2.16
C GLN A 213 12.81 8.17 0.93
N GLY A 214 13.40 9.34 1.20
CA GLY A 214 14.05 10.19 0.22
C GLY A 214 13.10 11.03 -0.63
N SER A 215 13.68 11.69 -1.65
CA SER A 215 12.94 12.55 -2.57
C SER A 215 12.07 11.75 -3.54
N ARG A 216 10.92 12.33 -3.90
CA ARG A 216 9.96 11.69 -4.81
C ARG A 216 10.62 11.35 -6.15
N ALA A 217 10.56 10.08 -6.54
CA ALA A 217 10.96 9.62 -7.86
C ALA A 217 10.15 8.38 -8.25
N LEU A 218 9.91 8.24 -9.55
CA LEU A 218 9.24 7.09 -10.13
C LEU A 218 10.06 6.56 -11.31
N THR A 219 10.50 5.32 -11.20
CA THR A 219 11.31 4.64 -12.21
C THR A 219 10.67 3.31 -12.56
N THR A 220 10.73 2.92 -13.84
CA THR A 220 10.37 1.56 -14.27
C THR A 220 11.62 0.88 -14.79
N ILE A 221 11.85 -0.35 -14.37
CA ILE A 221 12.96 -1.17 -14.85
C ILE A 221 12.46 -2.44 -15.55
N ASN A 222 13.33 -3.05 -16.34
CA ASN A 222 13.01 -4.28 -17.07
C ASN A 222 12.55 -5.40 -16.14
N GLY A 223 11.59 -6.20 -16.62
CA GLY A 223 11.01 -7.32 -15.86
C GLY A 223 9.81 -6.94 -15.01
N GLY A 224 9.11 -5.84 -15.31
CA GLY A 224 7.82 -5.53 -14.69
C GLY A 224 7.91 -5.00 -13.26
N VAL A 225 8.98 -4.26 -12.94
CA VAL A 225 9.12 -3.56 -11.66
C VAL A 225 8.92 -2.06 -11.86
N MET A 226 8.03 -1.52 -11.03
CA MET A 226 7.85 -0.10 -10.82
C MET A 226 8.46 0.26 -9.47
N ILE A 227 9.40 1.19 -9.45
CA ILE A 227 10.05 1.70 -8.24
C ILE A 227 9.51 3.08 -7.95
N LEU A 228 8.87 3.21 -6.80
CA LEU A 228 8.42 4.48 -6.23
C LEU A 228 9.32 4.84 -5.05
N LYS A 229 9.79 6.08 -5.00
CA LYS A 229 10.63 6.60 -3.92
C LYS A 229 9.96 7.81 -3.27
N GLY A 230 10.19 7.98 -1.97
CA GLY A 230 9.64 9.04 -1.16
C GLY A 230 8.19 8.79 -0.74
N PHE A 231 7.76 9.51 0.28
CA PHE A 231 6.41 9.42 0.83
C PHE A 231 5.80 10.82 0.99
N SER A 232 4.53 10.96 0.59
CA SER A 232 3.71 12.12 0.92
C SER A 232 2.23 11.73 0.93
N ASN A 233 1.42 12.49 1.66
CA ASN A 233 -0.03 12.29 1.69
C ASN A 233 -0.67 12.40 0.30
N ASN A 234 -0.14 13.26 -0.57
CA ASN A 234 -0.64 13.40 -1.94
C ASN A 234 -0.27 12.19 -2.80
N LEU A 235 0.96 11.69 -2.68
CA LEU A 235 1.40 10.48 -3.39
C LEU A 235 0.57 9.26 -2.97
N LEU A 236 0.27 9.13 -1.68
CA LEU A 236 -0.60 8.06 -1.21
C LEU A 236 -2.02 8.18 -1.74
N LYS A 237 -2.61 9.39 -1.76
CA LYS A 237 -3.93 9.59 -2.38
C LYS A 237 -3.94 9.15 -3.84
N LEU A 238 -2.94 9.59 -4.61
CA LEU A 238 -2.79 9.20 -6.01
C LEU A 238 -2.64 7.69 -6.18
N PHE A 239 -1.86 7.03 -5.31
CA PHE A 239 -1.73 5.58 -5.29
C PHE A 239 -3.08 4.89 -5.09
N LEU A 240 -3.88 5.34 -4.12
CA LEU A 240 -5.19 4.77 -3.82
C LEU A 240 -6.19 5.02 -4.97
N GLU A 241 -6.31 6.26 -5.43
CA GLU A 241 -7.24 6.68 -6.50
C GLU A 241 -6.97 5.96 -7.83
N ARG A 242 -5.71 5.58 -8.08
CA ARG A 242 -5.31 4.86 -9.30
C ARG A 242 -5.20 3.35 -9.12
N GLY A 243 -5.68 2.79 -8.00
CA GLY A 243 -5.66 1.34 -7.78
C GLY A 243 -4.24 0.76 -7.81
N GLY A 244 -3.30 1.48 -7.21
CA GLY A 244 -1.89 1.08 -7.14
C GLY A 244 -1.16 1.08 -8.48
N VAL A 245 -1.68 1.80 -9.49
CA VAL A 245 -0.98 2.05 -10.76
C VAL A 245 -0.50 3.49 -10.79
N ILE A 246 0.82 3.70 -10.81
CA ILE A 246 1.39 5.02 -10.98
C ILE A 246 2.27 5.00 -12.23
N HIS A 247 1.83 5.69 -13.29
CA HIS A 247 2.61 5.81 -14.52
C HIS A 247 3.55 7.02 -14.45
N ALA A 248 4.82 6.83 -14.81
CA ALA A 248 5.87 7.86 -14.82
C ALA A 248 5.47 9.15 -15.58
N LYS A 249 4.60 9.06 -16.59
CA LYS A 249 4.16 10.21 -17.38
C LYS A 249 3.15 11.14 -16.69
N ASN A 250 2.53 10.73 -15.58
CA ASN A 250 1.40 11.45 -14.98
C ASN A 250 1.72 12.22 -13.68
N GLU A 251 2.99 12.36 -13.28
CA GLU A 251 3.36 13.03 -12.01
C GLU A 251 4.00 14.42 -12.17
N MET A 252 4.51 14.82 -13.34
CA MET A 252 5.10 16.17 -13.49
C MET A 252 4.08 17.27 -13.83
N ALA A 253 2.92 16.94 -14.40
CA ALA A 253 1.97 17.94 -14.86
C ALA A 253 0.86 18.29 -13.84
N SER A 254 0.47 17.36 -12.96
CA SER A 254 -0.68 17.57 -12.06
C SER A 254 -0.35 18.31 -10.76
N ASP A 255 0.93 18.44 -10.39
CA ASP A 255 1.35 19.19 -9.19
C ASP A 255 1.82 20.63 -9.48
N LEU A 256 2.12 20.97 -10.75
CA LEU A 256 2.51 22.34 -11.13
C LEU A 256 1.33 23.26 -11.49
N GLY A 257 0.10 22.73 -11.54
CA GLY A 257 -1.12 23.50 -11.76
C GLY A 257 -1.84 23.94 -10.47
N GLY A 258 -1.25 23.70 -9.30
CA GLY A 258 -1.86 23.91 -7.99
C GLY A 258 -1.62 25.27 -7.34
N GLU A 259 -0.81 26.15 -7.93
CA GLU A 259 -0.67 27.55 -7.52
C GLU A 259 -0.33 28.42 -8.75
N ALA A 260 -1.36 28.95 -9.40
CA ALA A 260 -1.30 30.22 -10.11
C ALA A 260 -2.71 30.81 -10.21
N TYR A 261 -2.85 32.01 -9.64
CA TYR A 261 -4.04 32.88 -9.49
C TYR A 261 -4.93 32.66 -8.28
#